data_AF-A0A7G9T4I2-F1
#
_entry.id   AF-A0A7G9T4I2-F1
#
_cell.length_a   1.000
_cell.length_b   1.000
_cell.length_c   1.000
_cell.angle_alpha   90.00
_cell.angle_beta   90.00
_cell.angle_gamma   90.00
#
_symmetry.space_group_name_H-M   'P 1'
#
loop_
_entity.id
_entity.type
_entity.pdbx_description
1 polymer ?
#
loop_
_entity_poly.entity_id
_entity_poly.type
_entity_poly.pdbx_seq_one_letter_code
_entity_poly.pdbx_strand_id
1 'polypeptide(L)'
;MNKKFGFTIIIFLVLSYGMFITMELIDNNINLISKTSPIGALISVVISVILTMIVNKQNKEDQERKIREEVGRETTKLRNDLWINRYRDERKVLKNMLEIISNLSSTSTSLMSSFEKNQMDEWTEIEMNFGSLFNQLIKEGADMITPQRILGSSLKRCQSEFEKIRSRYNLENDKNQYKWFVTYCKNEYFYNKKIDDFNDAGQLIHLLTRTIVTYDESARNIQLRQDGLKLDRAGKTKQQQNLNQYRDDIFAIIGVLLMLKAVVTSRISKMRQLEELRRN
;
A
#
# COMPACT_ATOMS: atom_id res chain seq x y z
N MET A 1 15.57 23.99 -37.20
CA MET A 1 16.97 24.47 -36.98
C MET A 1 17.36 24.21 -35.54
N ASN A 2 18.55 23.65 -35.31
CA ASN A 2 19.07 23.39 -33.97
C ASN A 2 19.32 24.74 -33.26
N LYS A 3 18.80 24.97 -32.04
CA LYS A 3 18.93 26.27 -31.34
C LYS A 3 20.40 26.71 -31.20
N LYS A 4 21.33 25.75 -31.14
CA LYS A 4 22.79 26.00 -31.14
C LYS A 4 23.28 26.66 -32.43
N PHE A 5 22.72 26.31 -33.59
CA PHE A 5 23.12 26.85 -34.89
C PHE A 5 22.70 28.31 -35.07
N GLY A 6 21.50 28.68 -34.62
CA GLY A 6 21.02 30.07 -34.68
C GLY A 6 21.84 31.03 -33.82
N PHE A 7 22.30 30.59 -32.65
CA PHE A 7 23.12 31.41 -31.76
C PHE A 7 24.53 31.68 -32.31
N THR A 8 25.16 30.68 -32.92
CA THR A 8 26.47 30.83 -33.59
C THR A 8 26.40 31.85 -34.73
N ILE A 9 25.30 31.87 -35.49
CA ILE A 9 25.07 32.86 -36.56
C ILE A 9 24.94 34.28 -35.99
N ILE A 10 24.22 34.46 -34.88
CA ILE A 10 24.07 35.79 -34.24
C ILE A 10 25.42 36.30 -33.72
N ILE A 11 26.22 35.45 -33.05
CA ILE A 11 27.58 35.81 -32.62
C ILE A 11 28.45 36.18 -33.82
N PHE A 12 28.41 35.38 -34.88
CA PHE A 12 29.19 35.65 -36.09
C PHE A 12 28.80 36.99 -36.73
N LEU A 13 27.49 37.26 -36.88
CA LEU A 13 27.01 38.54 -37.42
C LEU A 13 27.41 39.73 -36.56
N VAL A 14 27.34 39.61 -35.22
CA VAL A 14 27.75 40.68 -34.29
C VAL A 14 29.27 40.90 -34.37
N LEU A 15 30.08 39.84 -34.46
CA LEU A 15 31.54 39.95 -34.61
C LEU A 15 31.93 40.54 -35.97
N SER A 16 31.31 40.07 -37.06
CA SER A 16 31.55 40.60 -38.41
C SER A 16 31.14 42.07 -38.51
N TYR A 17 30.01 42.45 -37.93
CA TYR A 17 29.55 43.84 -37.92
C TYR A 17 30.40 44.73 -37.01
N GLY A 18 30.85 44.20 -35.85
CA GLY A 18 31.78 44.89 -34.97
C GLY A 18 33.15 45.13 -35.62
N MET A 19 33.66 44.13 -36.37
CA MET A 19 34.87 44.25 -37.17
C MET A 19 34.72 45.25 -38.32
N PHE A 20 33.58 45.23 -39.00
CA PHE A 20 33.28 46.17 -40.08
C PHE A 20 33.30 47.62 -39.59
N ILE A 21 32.60 47.91 -38.48
CA ILE A 21 32.59 49.24 -37.87
C ILE A 21 33.99 49.66 -37.39
N THR A 22 34.79 48.73 -36.86
CA THR A 22 36.17 49.06 -36.44
C THR A 22 37.08 49.39 -37.63
N MET A 23 36.98 48.66 -38.75
CA MET A 23 37.71 49.00 -39.98
C MET A 23 37.27 50.37 -40.55
N GLU A 24 35.96 50.64 -40.60
CA GLU A 24 35.41 51.90 -41.12
C GLU A 24 35.75 53.11 -40.22
N LEU A 25 35.92 52.89 -38.91
CA LEU A 25 36.42 53.89 -37.97
C LEU A 25 37.95 54.09 -38.04
N ILE A 26 38.71 53.04 -38.34
CA ILE A 26 40.17 53.11 -38.57
C ILE A 26 40.48 53.96 -39.80
N ASP A 27 39.75 53.73 -40.91
CA ASP A 27 39.94 54.49 -42.15
C ASP A 27 39.55 55.97 -42.02
N ASN A 28 38.62 56.30 -41.11
CA ASN A 28 38.13 57.68 -40.92
C ASN A 28 38.86 58.49 -39.83
N ASN A 29 39.68 57.90 -38.95
CA ASN A 29 40.29 58.63 -37.82
C ASN A 29 41.56 57.99 -37.22
N ILE A 30 42.64 57.86 -38.00
CA ILE A 30 43.97 57.40 -37.54
C ILE A 30 44.57 58.26 -36.39
N ASN A 31 43.97 59.40 -36.02
CA ASN A 31 44.37 60.21 -34.85
C ASN A 31 43.58 59.97 -33.55
N LEU A 32 42.66 59.01 -33.50
CA LEU A 32 41.90 58.70 -32.27
C LEU A 32 42.14 57.30 -31.69
N ILE A 33 43.11 56.54 -32.23
CA ILE A 33 43.43 55.17 -31.80
C ILE A 33 44.71 55.16 -30.96
N SER A 34 44.78 56.06 -29.97
CA SER A 34 45.55 55.79 -28.73
C SER A 34 44.61 55.51 -27.55
N LYS A 35 43.29 55.47 -27.79
CA LYS A 35 42.29 55.12 -26.80
C LYS A 35 41.46 53.97 -27.35
N THR A 36 41.73 52.77 -26.86
CA THR A 36 40.76 51.68 -26.84
C THR A 36 39.41 52.28 -26.43
N SER A 37 38.44 52.37 -27.36
CA SER A 37 37.25 53.17 -27.11
C SER A 37 36.49 52.57 -25.92
N PRO A 38 36.14 53.37 -24.88
CA PRO A 38 35.40 52.88 -23.70
C PRO A 38 34.12 52.11 -24.05
N ILE A 39 33.55 52.41 -25.23
CA ILE A 39 32.35 51.78 -25.78
C ILE A 39 32.59 50.31 -26.12
N GLY A 40 33.74 49.95 -26.72
CA GLY A 40 34.08 48.56 -27.03
C GLY A 40 34.28 47.69 -25.77
N ALA A 41 34.92 48.24 -24.74
CA ALA A 41 35.07 47.57 -23.44
C ALA A 41 33.70 47.38 -22.75
N LEU A 42 32.82 48.40 -22.80
CA LEU A 42 31.48 48.33 -22.24
C LEU A 42 30.61 47.27 -22.92
N ILE A 43 30.65 47.19 -24.26
CA ILE A 43 29.93 46.16 -25.04
C ILE A 43 30.44 44.76 -24.65
N SER A 44 31.75 44.57 -24.51
CA SER A 44 32.35 43.28 -24.10
C SER A 44 31.90 42.83 -22.69
N VAL A 45 31.84 43.75 -21.73
CA VAL A 45 31.34 43.46 -20.37
C VAL A 45 29.86 43.10 -20.39
N VAL A 46 29.03 43.83 -21.13
CA VAL A 46 27.59 43.54 -21.24
C VAL A 46 27.34 42.16 -21.88
N ILE A 47 28.05 41.83 -22.96
CA ILE A 47 27.96 40.51 -23.60
C ILE A 47 28.39 39.40 -22.62
N SER A 48 29.46 39.62 -21.86
CA SER A 48 29.94 38.66 -20.86
C SER A 48 28.90 38.42 -19.77
N VAL A 49 28.28 39.47 -19.22
CA VAL A 49 27.22 39.36 -18.21
C VAL A 49 26.00 38.61 -18.76
N ILE A 50 25.55 38.93 -19.98
CA ILE A 50 24.40 38.26 -20.61
C ILE A 50 24.71 36.77 -20.87
N LEU A 51 25.90 36.45 -21.38
CA LEU A 51 26.35 35.06 -21.57
C LEU A 51 26.38 34.30 -20.25
N THR A 52 26.96 34.89 -19.19
CA THR A 52 26.96 34.29 -17.85
C THR A 52 25.55 34.09 -17.31
N MET A 53 24.63 35.04 -17.51
CA MET A 53 23.22 34.89 -17.11
C MET A 53 22.51 33.78 -17.89
N ILE A 54 22.74 33.64 -19.20
CA ILE A 54 22.15 32.58 -20.02
C ILE A 54 22.69 31.21 -19.61
N VAL A 55 24.00 31.07 -19.41
CA VAL A 55 24.64 29.82 -18.96
C VAL A 55 24.13 29.45 -17.57
N ASN A 56 24.05 30.40 -16.64
CA ASN A 56 23.50 30.15 -15.30
C ASN A 56 22.02 29.73 -15.36
N LYS A 57 21.21 30.34 -16.24
CA LYS A 57 19.82 29.95 -16.42
C LYS A 57 19.68 28.54 -16.99
N GLN A 58 20.46 28.19 -18.01
CA GLN A 58 20.47 26.83 -18.58
C GLN A 58 20.93 25.79 -17.57
N ASN A 59 22.01 26.05 -16.84
CA ASN A 59 22.50 25.16 -15.78
C ASN A 59 21.44 24.92 -14.70
N LYS A 60 20.69 25.97 -14.33
CA LYS A 60 19.59 25.84 -13.37
C LYS A 60 18.45 24.97 -13.92
N GLU A 61 18.01 25.20 -15.16
CA GLU A 61 16.95 24.41 -15.80
C GLU A 61 17.35 22.93 -15.98
N ASP A 62 18.60 22.66 -16.35
CA ASP A 62 19.14 21.30 -16.50
C ASP A 62 19.28 20.59 -15.14
N GLN A 63 19.71 21.30 -14.10
CA GLN A 63 19.75 20.79 -12.73
C GLN A 63 18.35 20.43 -12.23
N GLU A 64 17.36 21.31 -12.45
CA GLU A 64 15.95 21.05 -12.09
C GLU A 64 15.34 19.87 -12.85
N ARG A 65 15.73 19.66 -14.12
CA ARG A 65 15.30 18.48 -14.90
C ARG A 65 15.89 17.20 -14.32
N LYS A 66 17.19 17.19 -14.05
CA LYS A 66 17.88 16.02 -13.49
C LYS A 66 17.32 15.60 -12.12
N ILE A 67 17.05 16.57 -11.25
CA ILE A 67 16.42 16.31 -9.95
C ILE A 67 15.03 15.71 -10.15
N ARG A 68 14.21 16.23 -11.06
CA ARG A 68 12.87 15.67 -11.35
C ARG A 68 12.92 14.24 -11.85
N GLU A 69 13.87 13.92 -12.73
CA GLU A 69 14.06 12.55 -13.24
C GLU A 69 14.50 11.58 -12.14
N GLU A 70 15.46 11.98 -11.30
CA GLU A 70 15.96 11.15 -10.20
C GLU A 70 14.89 10.95 -9.10
N VAL A 71 14.19 12.01 -8.71
CA VAL A 71 13.04 11.93 -7.79
C VAL A 71 11.93 11.06 -8.38
N GLY A 72 11.65 11.17 -9.67
CA GLY A 72 10.67 10.32 -10.37
C GLY A 72 11.06 8.84 -10.35
N ARG A 73 12.36 8.53 -10.56
CA ARG A 73 12.89 7.16 -10.46
C ARG A 73 12.80 6.59 -9.05
N GLU A 74 13.24 7.34 -8.05
CA GLU A 74 13.17 6.92 -6.64
C GLU A 74 11.72 6.76 -6.17
N THR A 75 10.80 7.63 -6.60
CA THR A 75 9.37 7.51 -6.31
C THR A 75 8.78 6.25 -6.94
N THR A 76 9.16 5.92 -8.18
CA THR A 76 8.73 4.70 -8.87
C THR A 76 9.26 3.45 -8.17
N LYS A 77 10.53 3.46 -7.75
CA LYS A 77 11.14 2.38 -6.98
C LYS A 77 10.43 2.19 -5.64
N LEU A 78 10.20 3.28 -4.89
CA LEU A 78 9.48 3.25 -3.63
C LEU A 78 8.07 2.68 -3.79
N ARG A 79 7.34 3.08 -4.85
CA ARG A 79 6.02 2.51 -5.18
C ARG A 79 6.09 0.98 -5.31
N ASN A 80 7.07 0.49 -6.07
CA ASN A 80 7.24 -0.93 -6.29
C ASN A 80 7.58 -1.69 -5.00
N ASP A 81 8.45 -1.13 -4.16
CA ASP A 81 8.86 -1.73 -2.89
C ASP A 81 7.71 -1.76 -1.88
N LEU A 82 6.95 -0.67 -1.79
CA LEU A 82 5.76 -0.56 -0.95
C LEU A 82 4.67 -1.53 -1.37
N TRP A 83 4.44 -1.66 -2.69
CA TRP A 83 3.54 -2.66 -3.24
C TRP A 83 4.01 -4.08 -2.89
N ILE A 84 5.28 -4.44 -3.12
CA ILE A 84 5.82 -5.78 -2.80
C ILE A 84 5.60 -6.13 -1.32
N ASN A 85 5.97 -5.21 -0.43
CA ASN A 85 5.87 -5.45 0.99
C ASN A 85 4.42 -5.63 1.44
N ARG A 86 3.52 -4.79 0.93
CA ARG A 86 2.07 -4.93 1.18
C ARG A 86 1.56 -6.30 0.74
N TYR A 87 1.89 -6.73 -0.48
CA TYR A 87 1.44 -8.04 -0.99
C TYR A 87 2.02 -9.20 -0.17
N ARG A 88 3.27 -9.10 0.28
CA ARG A 88 3.91 -10.09 1.16
C ARG A 88 3.17 -10.19 2.50
N ASP A 89 2.87 -9.04 3.11
CA ASP A 89 2.18 -8.97 4.40
C ASP A 89 0.75 -9.50 4.28
N GLU A 90 0.00 -9.08 3.25
CA GLU A 90 -1.36 -9.59 2.96
C GLU A 90 -1.35 -11.11 2.73
N ARG A 91 -0.36 -11.63 2.00
CA ARG A 91 -0.22 -13.07 1.75
C ARG A 91 0.12 -13.86 3.02
N LYS A 92 0.92 -13.29 3.91
CA LYS A 92 1.24 -13.93 5.21
C LYS A 92 -0.02 -14.06 6.05
N VAL A 93 -0.78 -12.97 6.19
CA VAL A 93 -2.04 -12.96 6.94
C VAL A 93 -3.04 -13.96 6.35
N LEU A 94 -3.22 -13.97 5.02
CA LEU A 94 -4.15 -14.89 4.36
C LEU A 94 -3.76 -16.37 4.52
N LYS A 95 -2.46 -16.68 4.53
CA LYS A 95 -1.97 -18.04 4.81
C LYS A 95 -2.25 -18.46 6.25
N ASN A 96 -1.94 -17.60 7.22
CA ASN A 96 -2.23 -17.85 8.63
C ASN A 96 -3.72 -18.08 8.85
N MET A 97 -4.58 -17.24 8.25
CA MET A 97 -6.02 -17.42 8.33
C MET A 97 -6.47 -18.76 7.73
N LEU A 98 -5.93 -19.16 6.57
CA LEU A 98 -6.27 -20.44 5.94
C LEU A 98 -5.92 -21.64 6.84
N GLU A 99 -4.80 -21.55 7.56
CA GLU A 99 -4.38 -22.53 8.55
C GLU A 99 -5.34 -22.57 9.74
N ILE A 100 -5.63 -21.42 10.35
CA ILE A 100 -6.58 -21.31 11.47
C ILE A 100 -7.96 -21.83 11.08
N ILE A 101 -8.47 -21.46 9.90
CA ILE A 101 -9.77 -21.94 9.38
C ILE A 101 -9.75 -23.45 9.20
N SER A 102 -8.65 -24.02 8.71
CA SER A 102 -8.52 -25.46 8.53
C SER A 102 -8.50 -26.20 9.87
N ASN A 103 -7.81 -25.65 10.87
CA ASN A 103 -7.82 -26.18 12.23
C ASN A 103 -9.22 -26.08 12.87
N LEU A 104 -9.89 -24.93 12.76
CA LEU A 104 -11.28 -24.75 13.21
C LEU A 104 -12.25 -25.75 12.55
N SER A 105 -12.08 -26.01 11.25
CA SER A 105 -12.91 -26.97 10.52
C SER A 105 -12.72 -28.39 11.05
N SER A 106 -11.46 -28.77 11.31
CA SER A 106 -11.13 -30.05 11.93
C SER A 106 -11.72 -30.16 13.33
N THR A 107 -11.52 -29.13 14.17
CA THR A 107 -12.06 -29.09 15.54
C THR A 107 -13.58 -29.14 15.55
N SER A 108 -14.27 -28.44 14.65
CA SER A 108 -15.74 -28.48 14.52
C SER A 108 -16.24 -29.88 14.15
N THR A 109 -15.50 -30.59 13.30
CA THR A 109 -15.82 -31.98 12.91
C THR A 109 -15.62 -32.93 14.09
N SER A 110 -14.54 -32.75 14.85
CA SER A 110 -14.29 -33.51 16.08
C SER A 110 -15.36 -33.25 17.13
N LEU A 111 -15.80 -32.00 17.27
CA LEU A 111 -16.86 -31.59 18.19
C LEU A 111 -18.18 -32.28 17.83
N MET A 112 -18.54 -32.32 16.54
CA MET A 112 -19.71 -33.07 16.06
C MET A 112 -19.59 -34.57 16.34
N SER A 113 -18.43 -35.17 16.05
CA SER A 113 -18.20 -36.61 16.25
C SER A 113 -18.28 -37.01 17.72
N SER A 114 -17.68 -36.22 18.61
CA SER A 114 -17.75 -36.42 20.07
C SER A 114 -19.18 -36.28 20.58
N PHE A 115 -19.92 -35.28 20.08
CA PHE A 115 -21.34 -35.10 20.37
C PHE A 115 -22.19 -36.29 19.93
N GLU A 116 -22.03 -36.77 18.69
CA GLU A 116 -22.76 -37.95 18.17
C GLU A 116 -22.48 -39.22 18.96
N LYS A 117 -21.28 -39.33 19.57
CA LYS A 117 -20.88 -40.46 20.41
C LYS A 117 -21.21 -40.30 21.90
N ASN A 118 -21.79 -39.17 22.32
CA ASN A 118 -22.03 -38.82 23.73
C ASN A 118 -20.75 -38.84 24.61
N GLN A 119 -19.59 -38.48 24.08
CA GLN A 119 -18.31 -38.46 24.83
C GLN A 119 -18.10 -37.09 25.51
N MET A 120 -18.83 -36.83 26.60
CA MET A 120 -18.92 -35.51 27.25
C MET A 120 -17.59 -34.97 27.82
N ASP A 121 -16.68 -35.83 28.28
CA ASP A 121 -15.37 -35.39 28.79
C ASP A 121 -14.47 -34.87 27.67
N GLU A 122 -14.45 -35.56 26.52
CA GLU A 122 -13.74 -35.13 25.32
C GLU A 122 -14.34 -33.82 24.75
N TRP A 123 -15.64 -33.63 24.93
CA TRP A 123 -16.35 -32.46 24.40
C TRP A 123 -15.82 -31.14 24.98
N THR A 124 -15.58 -31.08 26.30
CA THR A 124 -15.12 -29.86 26.97
C THR A 124 -13.71 -29.43 26.49
N GLU A 125 -12.81 -30.39 26.30
CA GLU A 125 -11.45 -30.11 25.79
C GLU A 125 -11.49 -29.60 24.34
N ILE A 126 -12.31 -30.22 23.50
CA ILE A 126 -12.48 -29.80 22.10
C ILE A 126 -13.07 -28.39 22.02
N GLU A 127 -14.03 -28.06 22.89
CA GLU A 127 -14.66 -26.74 22.96
C GLU A 127 -13.68 -25.64 23.38
N MET A 128 -12.82 -25.90 24.38
CA MET A 128 -11.76 -24.97 24.77
C MET A 128 -10.79 -24.69 23.63
N ASN A 129 -10.38 -25.74 22.90
CA ASN A 129 -9.51 -25.59 21.73
C ASN A 129 -10.22 -24.80 20.60
N PHE A 130 -11.49 -25.08 20.37
CA PHE A 130 -12.32 -24.36 19.39
C PHE A 130 -12.37 -22.86 19.70
N GLY A 131 -12.67 -22.47 20.94
CA GLY A 131 -12.72 -21.07 21.37
C GLY A 131 -11.37 -20.35 21.22
N SER A 132 -10.26 -21.03 21.53
CA SER A 132 -8.90 -20.51 21.33
C SER A 132 -8.60 -20.22 19.86
N LEU A 133 -8.87 -21.19 18.98
CA LEU A 133 -8.67 -21.05 17.53
C LEU A 133 -9.56 -19.96 16.94
N PHE A 134 -10.80 -19.82 17.43
CA PHE A 134 -11.71 -18.79 16.96
C PHE A 134 -11.23 -17.38 17.34
N ASN A 135 -10.74 -17.19 18.56
CA ASN A 135 -10.13 -15.93 18.97
C ASN A 135 -8.89 -15.57 18.14
N GLN A 136 -8.08 -16.58 17.75
CA GLN A 136 -6.98 -16.36 16.81
C GLN A 136 -7.50 -15.92 15.43
N LEU A 137 -8.59 -16.53 14.93
CA LEU A 137 -9.21 -16.12 13.67
C LEU A 137 -9.74 -14.69 13.72
N ILE A 138 -10.42 -14.28 14.80
CA ILE A 138 -10.86 -12.89 14.97
C ILE A 138 -9.66 -11.96 14.96
N LYS A 139 -8.59 -12.28 15.70
CA LYS A 139 -7.40 -11.44 15.79
C LYS A 139 -6.72 -11.25 14.43
N GLU A 140 -6.51 -12.35 13.70
CA GLU A 140 -5.90 -12.32 12.36
C GLU A 140 -6.84 -11.68 11.32
N GLY A 141 -8.14 -11.93 11.45
CA GLY A 141 -9.20 -11.35 10.62
C GLY A 141 -9.42 -9.85 10.84
N ALA A 142 -9.22 -9.35 12.07
CA ALA A 142 -9.29 -7.91 12.38
C ALA A 142 -8.21 -7.12 11.65
N ASP A 143 -7.02 -7.70 11.46
CA ASP A 143 -5.96 -7.08 10.67
C ASP A 143 -6.31 -7.02 9.17
N MET A 144 -7.23 -7.86 8.69
CA MET A 144 -7.82 -7.78 7.35
C MET A 144 -8.97 -6.78 7.24
N ILE A 145 -9.87 -6.72 8.23
CA ILE A 145 -11.07 -5.86 8.23
C ILE A 145 -10.70 -4.40 8.48
N THR A 146 -9.66 -4.16 9.29
CA THR A 146 -9.14 -2.82 9.60
C THR A 146 -7.78 -2.63 8.91
N PRO A 147 -7.75 -2.28 7.61
CA PRO A 147 -6.51 -2.01 6.91
C PRO A 147 -5.69 -0.88 7.58
N GLN A 148 -6.27 -0.10 8.50
CA GLN A 148 -5.62 0.96 9.28
C GLN A 148 -4.32 0.51 9.99
N ARG A 149 -4.20 -0.76 10.43
CA ARG A 149 -2.96 -1.26 11.05
C ARG A 149 -1.85 -1.56 10.05
N ILE A 150 -2.17 -2.20 8.93
CA ILE A 150 -1.25 -2.40 7.79
C ILE A 150 -0.91 -1.03 7.15
N LEU A 151 -1.86 -0.10 7.15
CA LEU A 151 -1.70 1.29 6.73
C LEU A 151 -0.74 2.04 7.63
N GLY A 152 -0.85 1.92 8.96
CA GLY A 152 0.00 2.64 9.91
C GLY A 152 1.49 2.31 9.78
N SER A 153 1.83 1.04 9.56
CA SER A 153 3.22 0.60 9.34
C SER A 153 3.74 1.01 7.95
N SER A 154 2.89 0.96 6.93
CA SER A 154 3.22 1.33 5.55
C SER A 154 3.38 2.84 5.36
N LEU A 155 2.53 3.66 5.98
CA LEU A 155 2.62 5.13 5.97
C LEU A 155 3.89 5.60 6.67
N LYS A 156 4.24 5.02 7.82
CA LYS A 156 5.51 5.31 8.50
C LYS A 156 6.73 4.96 7.64
N ARG A 157 6.67 3.86 6.87
CA ARG A 157 7.73 3.52 5.89
C ARG A 157 7.76 4.48 4.70
N CYS A 158 6.61 4.86 4.13
CA CYS A 158 6.53 5.88 3.06
C CYS A 158 7.17 7.19 3.51
N GLN A 159 6.87 7.62 4.75
CA GLN A 159 7.45 8.81 5.37
C GLN A 159 8.97 8.67 5.58
N SER A 160 9.43 7.54 6.14
CA SER A 160 10.85 7.30 6.40
C SER A 160 11.69 7.28 5.11
N GLU A 161 11.23 6.59 4.06
CA GLU A 161 11.93 6.56 2.77
C GLU A 161 11.91 7.92 2.08
N PHE A 162 10.82 8.67 2.23
CA PHE A 162 10.78 10.05 1.75
C PHE A 162 11.77 10.95 2.48
N GLU A 163 11.89 10.84 3.80
CA GLU A 163 12.85 11.62 4.58
C GLU A 163 14.29 11.41 4.04
N LYS A 164 14.61 10.19 3.63
CA LYS A 164 15.89 9.84 2.99
C LYS A 164 16.06 10.50 1.62
N ILE A 165 15.03 10.48 0.77
CA ILE A 165 15.03 11.14 -0.54
C ILE A 165 15.17 12.66 -0.36
N ARG A 166 14.40 13.25 0.57
CA ARG A 166 14.44 14.68 0.92
C ARG A 166 15.85 15.11 1.32
N SER A 167 16.48 14.34 2.20
CA SER A 167 17.85 14.60 2.67
C SER A 167 18.88 14.43 1.54
N ARG A 168 18.77 13.37 0.73
CA ARG A 168 19.71 13.08 -0.37
C ARG A 168 19.74 14.17 -1.44
N TYR A 169 18.59 14.78 -1.74
CA TYR A 169 18.45 15.76 -2.81
C TYR A 169 18.26 17.20 -2.33
N ASN A 170 18.42 17.46 -1.03
CA ASN A 170 18.26 18.77 -0.41
C ASN A 170 16.95 19.48 -0.82
N LEU A 171 15.82 18.75 -0.76
CA LEU A 171 14.51 19.22 -1.23
C LEU A 171 13.81 20.18 -0.25
N GLU A 172 14.56 20.90 0.60
CA GLU A 172 14.05 21.64 1.76
C GLU A 172 13.05 22.76 1.44
N ASN A 173 12.90 23.19 0.18
CA ASN A 173 12.11 24.39 -0.18
C ASN A 173 10.93 24.19 -1.14
N ASP A 174 10.68 23.00 -1.69
CA ASP A 174 9.56 22.84 -2.64
C ASP A 174 8.31 22.24 -1.98
N LYS A 175 7.52 23.11 -1.32
CA LYS A 175 6.22 22.76 -0.71
C LYS A 175 5.29 22.00 -1.68
N ASN A 176 5.41 22.22 -2.99
CA ASN A 176 4.58 21.56 -3.98
C ASN A 176 5.00 20.10 -4.20
N GLN A 177 6.30 19.79 -4.18
CA GLN A 177 6.79 18.42 -4.29
C GLN A 177 6.45 17.59 -3.06
N TYR A 178 6.57 18.18 -1.86
CA TYR A 178 6.14 17.53 -0.62
C TYR A 178 4.63 17.22 -0.64
N LYS A 179 3.81 18.20 -1.01
CA LYS A 179 2.35 18.03 -1.09
C LYS A 179 1.95 16.98 -2.13
N TRP A 180 2.60 16.99 -3.31
CA TRP A 180 2.38 15.99 -4.34
C TRP A 180 2.74 14.58 -3.86
N PHE A 181 3.90 14.41 -3.20
CA PHE A 181 4.34 13.13 -2.67
C PHE A 181 3.41 12.59 -1.57
N VAL A 182 3.00 13.45 -0.63
CA VAL A 182 2.04 13.07 0.43
C VAL A 182 0.68 12.69 -0.17
N THR A 183 0.18 13.47 -1.13
CA THR A 183 -1.05 13.13 -1.86
C THR A 183 -0.89 11.84 -2.67
N TYR A 184 0.30 11.55 -3.19
CA TYR A 184 0.60 10.31 -3.90
C TYR A 184 0.65 9.08 -2.97
N CYS A 185 1.38 9.14 -1.83
CA CYS A 185 1.34 8.08 -0.80
C CYS A 185 -0.11 7.86 -0.31
N LYS A 186 -0.97 8.89 -0.30
CA LYS A 186 -2.39 8.70 -0.02
C LYS A 186 -3.11 8.05 -1.21
N ASN A 187 -2.96 8.54 -2.44
CA ASN A 187 -3.75 8.03 -3.56
C ASN A 187 -3.39 6.59 -3.97
N GLU A 188 -2.11 6.21 -4.02
CA GLU A 188 -1.72 4.81 -4.32
C GLU A 188 -2.26 3.82 -3.28
N TYR A 189 -2.40 4.26 -2.03
CA TYR A 189 -2.85 3.39 -0.94
C TYR A 189 -4.37 3.37 -0.75
N PHE A 190 -5.04 4.51 -0.95
CA PHE A 190 -6.47 4.67 -0.68
C PHE A 190 -7.35 4.43 -1.91
N TYR A 191 -6.85 4.63 -3.15
CA TYR A 191 -7.71 4.63 -4.34
C TYR A 191 -7.63 3.40 -5.24
N ASN A 192 -6.63 2.51 -5.09
CA ASN A 192 -6.38 1.47 -6.10
C ASN A 192 -6.82 0.03 -5.73
N LYS A 193 -7.65 -0.15 -4.71
CA LYS A 193 -8.43 -1.38 -4.54
C LYS A 193 -9.74 -1.04 -3.84
N LYS A 194 -10.85 -1.30 -4.53
CA LYS A 194 -12.17 -1.47 -3.93
C LYS A 194 -12.02 -2.25 -2.63
N ILE A 195 -12.46 -1.62 -1.54
CA ILE A 195 -12.65 -2.23 -0.22
C ILE A 195 -13.62 -3.43 -0.31
N ASP A 196 -14.37 -3.56 -1.41
CA ASP A 196 -15.36 -4.59 -1.73
C ASP A 196 -14.89 -6.02 -1.43
N ASP A 197 -13.68 -6.44 -1.85
CA ASP A 197 -13.26 -7.82 -1.61
C ASP A 197 -13.01 -8.09 -0.10
N PHE A 198 -12.62 -7.08 0.70
CA PHE A 198 -12.40 -7.23 2.17
C PHE A 198 -13.72 -7.19 2.93
N ASN A 199 -14.75 -6.65 2.28
CA ASN A 199 -16.11 -6.67 2.77
C ASN A 199 -16.61 -8.11 2.89
N ASP A 200 -16.37 -8.98 1.90
CA ASP A 200 -16.88 -10.36 1.92
C ASP A 200 -16.26 -11.22 3.04
N ALA A 201 -14.92 -11.19 3.18
CA ALA A 201 -14.25 -11.91 4.26
C ALA A 201 -14.63 -11.34 5.64
N GLY A 202 -14.77 -10.02 5.74
CA GLY A 202 -15.22 -9.35 6.97
C GLY A 202 -16.66 -9.70 7.34
N GLN A 203 -17.56 -9.76 6.37
CA GLN A 203 -18.94 -10.20 6.54
C GLN A 203 -19.03 -11.66 6.96
N LEU A 204 -18.21 -12.54 6.38
CA LEU A 204 -18.15 -13.95 6.77
C LEU A 204 -17.58 -14.14 8.18
N ILE A 205 -16.56 -13.36 8.57
CA ILE A 205 -16.07 -13.35 9.97
C ILE A 205 -17.16 -12.83 10.90
N HIS A 206 -17.87 -11.76 10.53
CA HIS A 206 -18.98 -11.24 11.33
C HIS A 206 -20.12 -12.25 11.48
N LEU A 207 -20.49 -12.93 10.40
CA LEU A 207 -21.47 -14.01 10.42
C LEU A 207 -20.99 -15.16 11.31
N LEU A 208 -19.74 -15.60 11.17
CA LEU A 208 -19.14 -16.64 12.00
C LEU A 208 -19.19 -16.28 13.49
N THR A 209 -18.87 -15.03 13.84
CA THR A 209 -18.99 -14.53 15.22
C THR A 209 -20.40 -14.64 15.74
N ARG A 210 -21.42 -14.23 14.96
CA ARG A 210 -22.82 -14.35 15.37
C ARG A 210 -23.23 -15.81 15.56
N THR A 211 -22.84 -16.70 14.66
CA THR A 211 -23.13 -18.14 14.76
C THR A 211 -22.45 -18.78 15.97
N ILE A 212 -21.26 -18.31 16.36
CA ILE A 212 -20.57 -18.83 17.55
C ILE A 212 -21.22 -18.34 18.85
N VAL A 213 -21.78 -17.12 18.87
CA VAL A 213 -22.57 -16.67 20.02
C VAL A 213 -23.82 -17.54 20.21
N THR A 214 -24.54 -17.88 19.14
CA THR A 214 -25.71 -18.76 19.23
C THR A 214 -25.33 -20.18 19.64
N TYR A 215 -24.21 -20.70 19.10
CA TYR A 215 -23.62 -21.97 19.53
C TYR A 215 -23.35 -22.01 21.04
N ASP A 216 -22.70 -20.99 21.60
CA ASP A 216 -22.34 -20.95 23.03
C ASP A 216 -23.59 -20.93 23.94
N GLU A 217 -24.67 -20.27 23.50
CA GLU A 217 -25.97 -20.34 24.20
C GLU A 217 -26.58 -21.75 24.15
N SER A 218 -26.47 -22.45 23.02
CA SER A 218 -26.97 -23.81 22.86
C SER A 218 -26.20 -24.82 23.72
N ALA A 219 -24.87 -24.68 23.82
CA ALA A 219 -23.99 -25.51 24.65
C ALA A 219 -24.32 -25.36 26.15
N ARG A 220 -24.46 -24.12 26.62
CA ARG A 220 -24.88 -23.82 28.01
C ARG A 220 -26.23 -24.43 28.38
N ASN A 221 -27.17 -24.44 27.44
CA ASN A 221 -28.51 -25.04 27.62
C ASN A 221 -28.51 -26.58 27.71
N ILE A 222 -27.45 -27.24 27.24
CA ILE A 222 -27.24 -28.68 27.39
C ILE A 222 -26.62 -29.00 28.77
N GLN A 223 -25.58 -28.26 29.17
CA GLN A 223 -24.88 -28.45 30.46
C GLN A 223 -25.81 -28.22 31.66
N LEU A 224 -26.61 -27.14 31.67
CA LEU A 224 -27.54 -26.80 32.76
C LEU A 224 -28.65 -27.84 33.02
N ARG A 225 -28.77 -28.89 32.20
CA ARG A 225 -29.81 -29.93 32.33
C ARG A 225 -29.27 -31.31 32.68
N GLN A 226 -27.96 -31.53 32.63
CA GLN A 226 -27.35 -32.79 33.06
C GLN A 226 -27.17 -32.86 34.58
N ASP A 227 -27.08 -31.71 35.26
CA ASP A 227 -26.70 -31.63 36.68
C ASP A 227 -27.85 -31.81 37.70
N GLY A 228 -29.13 -32.06 37.33
CA GLY A 228 -30.16 -31.93 38.38
C GLY A 228 -31.56 -32.54 38.33
N LEU A 229 -32.13 -33.11 37.26
CA LEU A 229 -33.51 -33.64 37.38
C LEU A 229 -33.83 -34.80 36.44
N LYS A 230 -34.53 -35.82 36.97
CA LYS A 230 -35.30 -36.77 36.15
C LYS A 230 -36.30 -35.97 35.31
N LEU A 231 -36.02 -35.83 34.01
CA LEU A 231 -36.87 -35.09 33.10
C LEU A 231 -38.20 -35.81 32.90
N ASP A 232 -39.31 -35.09 33.11
CA ASP A 232 -40.64 -35.50 32.66
C ASP A 232 -40.70 -35.51 31.11
N ARG A 233 -41.82 -35.96 30.52
CA ARG A 233 -41.94 -36.02 29.06
C ARG A 233 -41.69 -34.66 28.38
N ALA A 234 -42.20 -33.57 28.97
CA ALA A 234 -41.98 -32.21 28.46
C ALA A 234 -40.49 -31.81 28.54
N GLY A 235 -39.82 -32.15 29.64
CA GLY A 235 -38.40 -31.97 29.85
C GLY A 235 -37.56 -32.74 28.83
N LYS A 236 -37.93 -33.98 28.49
CA LYS A 236 -37.28 -34.79 27.46
C LYS A 236 -37.44 -34.19 26.06
N THR A 237 -38.63 -33.73 25.70
CA THR A 237 -38.85 -33.04 24.42
C THR A 237 -38.01 -31.77 24.30
N LYS A 238 -37.95 -30.96 25.37
CA LYS A 238 -37.14 -29.73 25.38
C LYS A 238 -35.63 -30.02 25.38
N GLN A 239 -35.19 -31.10 26.01
CA GLN A 239 -33.79 -31.55 25.90
C GLN A 239 -33.44 -31.96 24.48
N GLN A 240 -34.30 -32.75 23.81
CA GLN A 240 -34.08 -33.13 22.41
C GLN A 240 -34.04 -31.91 21.46
N GLN A 241 -34.88 -30.90 21.71
CA GLN A 241 -34.83 -29.64 20.96
C GLN A 241 -33.50 -28.91 21.14
N ASN A 242 -32.99 -28.81 22.36
CA ASN A 242 -31.69 -28.18 22.62
C ASN A 242 -30.53 -28.95 21.94
N LEU A 243 -30.58 -30.28 21.94
CA LEU A 243 -29.59 -31.13 21.27
C LEU A 243 -29.62 -30.94 19.75
N ASN A 244 -30.81 -30.86 19.16
CA ASN A 244 -30.96 -30.59 17.73
C ASN A 244 -30.45 -29.18 17.37
N GLN A 245 -30.77 -28.15 18.17
CA GLN A 245 -30.29 -26.79 17.95
C GLN A 245 -28.76 -26.72 17.99
N TYR A 246 -28.14 -27.37 18.98
CA TYR A 246 -26.68 -27.43 19.10
C TYR A 246 -26.03 -28.08 17.88
N ARG A 247 -26.60 -29.17 17.37
CA ARG A 247 -26.16 -29.83 16.14
C ARG A 247 -26.24 -28.89 14.93
N ASP A 248 -27.36 -28.19 14.79
CA ASP A 248 -27.61 -27.27 13.69
C ASP A 248 -26.65 -26.07 13.74
N ASP A 249 -26.34 -25.57 14.94
CA ASP A 249 -25.36 -24.50 15.16
C ASP A 249 -23.94 -24.93 14.75
N ILE A 250 -23.52 -26.17 15.06
CA ILE A 250 -22.23 -26.71 14.58
C ILE A 250 -22.20 -26.79 13.05
N PHE A 251 -23.27 -27.28 12.42
CA PHE A 251 -23.33 -27.33 10.96
C PHE A 251 -23.27 -25.94 10.33
N ALA A 252 -23.94 -24.96 10.93
CA ALA A 252 -23.86 -23.57 10.48
C ALA A 252 -22.42 -23.03 10.60
N ILE A 253 -21.71 -23.29 11.69
CA ILE A 253 -20.30 -22.94 11.86
C ILE A 253 -19.45 -23.57 10.75
N ILE A 254 -19.60 -24.88 10.50
CA ILE A 254 -18.87 -25.59 9.43
C ILE A 254 -19.16 -24.96 8.07
N GLY A 255 -20.42 -24.66 7.76
CA GLY A 255 -20.82 -24.01 6.52
C GLY A 255 -20.15 -22.64 6.31
N VAL A 256 -20.12 -21.80 7.36
CA VAL A 256 -19.44 -20.49 7.30
C VAL A 256 -17.93 -20.65 7.17
N LEU A 257 -17.30 -21.60 7.87
CA LEU A 257 -15.87 -21.90 7.73
C LEU A 257 -15.50 -22.34 6.31
N LEU A 258 -16.33 -23.17 5.66
CA LEU A 258 -16.13 -23.57 4.26
C LEU A 258 -16.22 -22.38 3.30
N MET A 259 -17.19 -21.49 3.48
CA MET A 259 -17.31 -20.25 2.69
C MET A 259 -16.10 -19.35 2.90
N LEU A 260 -15.69 -19.13 4.15
CA LEU A 260 -14.52 -18.31 4.49
C LEU A 260 -13.24 -18.90 3.89
N LYS A 261 -13.07 -20.23 3.96
CA LYS A 261 -11.95 -20.95 3.33
C LYS A 261 -11.91 -20.72 1.82
N ALA A 262 -13.05 -20.80 1.14
CA ALA A 262 -13.13 -20.57 -0.31
C ALA A 262 -12.73 -19.13 -0.68
N VAL A 263 -13.23 -18.14 0.07
CA VAL A 263 -12.89 -16.71 -0.15
C VAL A 263 -11.40 -16.44 0.08
N VAL A 264 -10.83 -16.94 1.17
CA VAL A 264 -9.39 -16.78 1.49
C VAL A 264 -8.53 -17.47 0.42
N THR A 265 -8.89 -18.67 0.00
CA THR A 265 -8.17 -19.43 -1.04
C THR A 265 -8.21 -18.69 -2.40
N SER A 266 -9.38 -18.19 -2.79
CA SER A 266 -9.55 -17.40 -4.02
C SER A 266 -8.64 -16.16 -4.03
N ARG A 267 -8.53 -15.46 -2.90
CA ARG A 267 -7.63 -14.31 -2.75
C ARG A 267 -6.16 -14.67 -2.89
N ILE A 268 -5.73 -15.77 -2.26
CA ILE A 268 -4.36 -16.27 -2.41
C ILE A 268 -4.06 -16.58 -3.89
N SER A 269 -5.01 -17.18 -4.60
CA SER A 269 -4.89 -17.46 -6.03
C SER A 269 -4.77 -16.16 -6.86
N LYS A 270 -5.64 -15.17 -6.63
CA LYS A 270 -5.56 -13.85 -7.29
C LYS A 270 -4.21 -13.15 -7.05
N MET A 271 -3.70 -13.18 -5.82
CA MET A 271 -2.38 -12.60 -5.51
C MET A 271 -1.26 -13.31 -6.26
N ARG A 272 -1.34 -14.65 -6.39
CA ARG A 272 -0.37 -15.42 -7.17
C ARG A 272 -0.41 -15.06 -8.66
N GLN A 273 -1.60 -14.92 -9.24
CA GLN A 273 -1.75 -14.48 -10.64
C GLN A 273 -1.15 -13.09 -10.87
N LEU A 274 -1.34 -12.15 -9.93
CA LEU A 274 -0.73 -10.83 -9.99
C LEU A 274 0.80 -10.87 -9.85
N GLU A 275 1.35 -11.77 -9.01
CA GLU A 275 2.79 -12.02 -8.94
C GLU A 275 3.33 -12.58 -10.26
N GLU A 276 2.61 -13.49 -10.90
CA GLU A 276 2.99 -14.11 -12.19
C GLU A 276 2.93 -13.10 -13.35
N LEU A 277 1.85 -12.32 -13.45
CA LEU A 277 1.72 -11.24 -14.44
C LEU A 277 2.83 -10.19 -14.34
N ARG A 278 3.37 -9.96 -13.14
CA ARG A 278 4.49 -9.03 -12.93
C ARG A 278 5.83 -9.61 -13.36
N ARG A 279 6.03 -10.93 -13.24
CA ARG A 279 7.29 -11.59 -13.60
C ARG A 279 7.48 -11.64 -15.12
N ASN A 280 6.38 -11.68 -15.85
CA ASN A 280 6.33 -11.67 -17.31
C ASN A 280 6.35 -10.23 -17.85
#